data_AF-A0AAW5JLW6-F1
#
_entry.id   AF-A0AAW5JLW6-F1
#
_cell.length_a   1.000
_cell.length_b   1.000
_cell.length_c   1.000
_cell.angle_alpha   90.00
_cell.angle_beta   90.00
_cell.angle_gamma   90.00
#
_symmetry.space_group_name_H-M   'P 1'
#
loop_
_entity.id
_entity.type
_entity.pdbx_description
1 polymer ?
#
loop_
_entity_poly.entity_id
_entity_poly.type
_entity_poly.pdbx_seq_one_letter_code
_entity_poly.pdbx_strand_id
1 'polypeptide(L)'
;MKNKTEIMKSVNGVTSKAVMKLKKHSPEILVVAGIAGTVVSAVLACKATTKVAEILDETKGTLDTIHDGMDTGAINGQEYTTEDGKKDTVVVYAQTGMKLAKLYGPAIILGTLSITSILASNNILRKRNVALGAAYAAIDKSFKEYRGRVIERFGEQVDTELKYGIKAKKFEEIEVDPETGKEKKVKKTVMVADPNLQSDYAVYFDSKSRNYETNPDYNRMFLKAQQAFANDKLQTRGHLFLNEVLDDLDLPRTPAGQIVGWTKDGPDGYVNFRIVEVERETEDGRHEPALLLDFNVEGNIWEKM
;
A
#
# COMPACT_ATOMS: atom_id res chain seq x y z
N MET A 1 -14.07 -46.50 23.23
CA MET A 1 -15.04 -45.40 23.03
C MET A 1 -14.31 -44.08 23.21
N LYS A 2 -14.12 -43.28 22.15
CA LYS A 2 -13.47 -41.96 22.28
C LYS A 2 -14.40 -41.04 23.09
N ASN A 3 -13.86 -40.47 24.16
CA ASN A 3 -14.60 -39.69 25.15
C ASN A 3 -15.20 -38.44 24.47
N LYS A 4 -16.50 -38.18 24.66
CA LYS A 4 -17.24 -37.08 24.00
C LYS A 4 -16.53 -35.72 24.17
N THR A 5 -15.80 -35.56 25.26
CA THR A 5 -15.04 -34.36 25.63
C THR A 5 -13.80 -34.11 24.76
N GLU A 6 -13.11 -35.15 24.28
CA GLU A 6 -11.97 -35.00 23.36
C GLU A 6 -12.42 -34.68 21.94
N ILE A 7 -13.54 -35.28 21.50
CA ILE A 7 -14.15 -34.98 20.21
C ILE A 7 -14.59 -33.50 20.19
N MET A 8 -15.22 -33.01 21.27
CA MET A 8 -15.65 -31.62 21.38
C MET A 8 -14.48 -30.61 21.42
N LYS A 9 -13.36 -30.94 22.09
CA LYS A 9 -12.12 -30.13 22.04
C LYS A 9 -11.46 -30.13 20.66
N SER A 10 -11.42 -31.27 19.97
CA SER A 10 -10.85 -31.37 18.62
C SER A 10 -11.68 -30.63 17.57
N VAL A 11 -13.01 -30.70 17.68
CA VAL A 11 -13.96 -29.97 16.84
C VAL A 11 -13.83 -28.46 17.08
N ASN A 12 -13.65 -28.01 18.33
CA ASN A 12 -13.40 -26.60 18.66
C ASN A 12 -12.06 -26.07 18.12
N GLY A 13 -11.00 -26.89 18.11
CA GLY A 13 -9.69 -26.50 17.56
C GLY A 13 -9.67 -26.38 16.03
N VAL A 14 -10.33 -27.30 15.31
CA VAL A 14 -10.40 -27.28 13.84
C VAL A 14 -11.32 -26.18 13.33
N THR A 15 -12.48 -25.97 13.98
CA THR A 15 -13.39 -24.85 13.66
C THR A 15 -12.75 -23.50 13.92
N SER A 16 -11.99 -23.33 15.01
CA SER A 16 -11.24 -22.10 15.29
C SER A 16 -10.19 -21.78 14.20
N LYS A 17 -9.43 -22.79 13.75
CA LYS A 17 -8.45 -22.62 12.65
C LYS A 17 -9.11 -22.27 11.31
N ALA A 18 -10.25 -22.90 10.99
CA ALA A 18 -11.00 -22.59 9.77
C ALA A 18 -11.57 -21.17 9.81
N VAL A 19 -12.16 -20.76 10.95
CA VAL A 19 -12.66 -19.40 11.17
C VAL A 19 -11.53 -18.37 11.08
N MET A 20 -10.34 -18.66 11.62
CA MET A 20 -9.17 -17.79 11.49
C MET A 20 -8.70 -17.65 10.04
N LYS A 21 -8.64 -18.74 9.26
CA LYS A 21 -8.29 -18.67 7.83
C LYS A 21 -9.30 -17.85 7.04
N LEU A 22 -10.59 -18.03 7.31
CA LEU A 22 -11.66 -17.23 6.70
C LEU A 22 -11.52 -15.75 7.06
N LYS A 23 -11.25 -15.41 8.33
CA LYS A 23 -11.01 -14.02 8.74
C LYS A 23 -9.76 -13.43 8.09
N LYS A 24 -8.70 -14.23 7.90
CA LYS A 24 -7.44 -13.77 7.28
C LYS A 24 -7.62 -13.39 5.82
N HIS A 25 -8.36 -14.20 5.05
CA HIS A 25 -8.62 -14.01 3.63
C HIS A 25 -9.99 -13.38 3.34
N SER A 26 -10.69 -12.88 4.35
CA SER A 26 -12.04 -12.33 4.18
C SER A 26 -12.12 -11.21 3.15
N PRO A 27 -11.16 -10.27 3.02
CA PRO A 27 -11.27 -9.23 2.02
C PRO A 27 -11.18 -9.78 0.60
N GLU A 28 -10.26 -10.71 0.34
CA GLU A 28 -10.09 -11.35 -0.97
C GLU A 28 -11.35 -12.14 -1.34
N ILE A 29 -11.88 -12.92 -0.41
CA ILE A 29 -13.11 -13.72 -0.63
C ILE A 29 -14.30 -12.81 -0.94
N LEU A 30 -14.48 -11.73 -0.18
CA LEU A 30 -15.58 -10.77 -0.38
C LEU A 30 -15.50 -10.06 -1.73
N VAL A 31 -14.30 -9.74 -2.22
CA VAL A 31 -14.11 -9.15 -3.55
C VAL A 31 -14.44 -10.15 -4.64
N VAL A 32 -13.90 -11.38 -4.56
CA VAL A 32 -14.16 -12.42 -5.57
C VAL A 32 -15.65 -12.76 -5.62
N ALA A 33 -16.29 -12.94 -4.46
CA ALA A 33 -17.72 -13.20 -4.37
C ALA A 33 -18.54 -12.00 -4.88
N GLY A 34 -18.13 -10.77 -4.58
CA GLY A 34 -18.79 -9.56 -5.07
C GLY A 34 -18.67 -9.41 -6.60
N ILE A 35 -17.50 -9.66 -7.19
CA ILE A 35 -17.33 -9.61 -8.64
C ILE A 35 -18.23 -10.66 -9.32
N ALA A 36 -18.16 -11.92 -8.84
CA ALA A 36 -18.99 -12.99 -9.38
C ALA A 36 -20.50 -12.69 -9.25
N GLY A 37 -20.94 -12.19 -8.08
CA GLY A 37 -22.32 -11.81 -7.84
C GLY A 37 -22.78 -10.65 -8.73
N THR A 38 -21.91 -9.69 -9.03
CA THR A 38 -22.22 -8.58 -9.94
C THR A 38 -22.46 -9.08 -11.37
N VAL A 39 -21.63 -10.01 -11.85
CA VAL A 39 -21.81 -10.64 -13.17
C VAL A 39 -23.12 -11.43 -13.23
N VAL A 40 -23.39 -12.26 -12.21
CA VAL A 40 -24.64 -13.04 -12.15
C VAL A 40 -25.86 -12.11 -12.08
N SER A 41 -25.79 -11.03 -11.31
CA SER A 41 -26.82 -10.00 -11.25
C SER A 41 -27.10 -9.38 -12.61
N ALA A 42 -26.06 -9.05 -13.39
CA ALA A 42 -26.23 -8.51 -14.73
C ALA A 42 -26.93 -9.51 -15.66
N VAL A 43 -26.55 -10.79 -15.63
CA VAL A 43 -27.22 -11.86 -16.40
C VAL A 43 -28.70 -11.99 -16.00
N LEU A 44 -29.00 -11.97 -14.70
CA LEU A 44 -30.37 -12.02 -14.20
C LEU A 44 -31.18 -10.79 -14.63
N ALA A 45 -30.59 -9.59 -14.63
CA ALA A 45 -31.23 -8.37 -15.11
C ALA A 45 -31.53 -8.46 -16.61
N CYS A 46 -30.58 -8.92 -17.43
CA CYS A 46 -30.82 -9.12 -18.87
C CYS A 46 -31.93 -10.14 -19.12
N LYS A 47 -31.93 -11.26 -18.38
CA LYS A 47 -33.00 -12.27 -18.46
C LYS A 47 -34.35 -11.74 -17.97
N ALA A 48 -34.36 -10.83 -17.01
CA ALA A 48 -35.57 -10.12 -16.61
C ALA A 48 -36.05 -9.23 -17.77
N THR A 49 -35.17 -8.47 -18.41
CA THR A 49 -35.51 -7.60 -19.54
C THR A 49 -36.23 -8.34 -20.67
N THR A 50 -35.84 -9.58 -21.00
CA THR A 50 -36.51 -10.36 -22.06
C THR A 50 -37.97 -10.68 -21.75
N LYS A 51 -38.38 -10.70 -20.47
CA LYS A 51 -39.76 -10.95 -20.04
C LYS A 51 -40.59 -9.68 -19.85
N VAL A 52 -39.99 -8.50 -20.01
CA VAL A 52 -40.69 -7.23 -19.85
C VAL A 52 -41.73 -7.05 -20.94
N ALA A 53 -41.43 -7.44 -22.18
CA ALA A 53 -42.37 -7.34 -23.30
C ALA A 53 -43.67 -8.10 -23.01
N GLU A 54 -43.59 -9.35 -22.54
CA GLU A 54 -44.76 -10.17 -22.18
C GLU A 54 -45.63 -9.48 -21.11
N ILE A 55 -45.02 -8.93 -20.06
CA ILE A 55 -45.75 -8.20 -19.01
C ILE A 55 -46.43 -6.96 -19.58
N LEU A 56 -45.74 -6.20 -20.43
CA LEU A 56 -46.29 -4.98 -21.02
C LEU A 56 -47.43 -5.28 -22.01
N ASP A 57 -47.34 -6.38 -22.76
CA ASP A 57 -48.38 -6.79 -23.69
C ASP A 57 -49.63 -7.31 -22.94
N GLU A 58 -49.46 -8.08 -21.85
CA GLU A 58 -50.57 -8.42 -20.94
C GLU A 58 -51.24 -7.16 -20.37
N THR A 59 -50.44 -6.18 -19.94
CA THR A 59 -50.92 -4.90 -19.40
C THR A 59 -51.71 -4.12 -20.44
N LYS A 60 -51.21 -4.04 -21.70
CA LYS A 60 -51.93 -3.39 -22.81
C LYS A 60 -53.26 -4.08 -23.10
N GLY A 61 -53.29 -5.41 -23.25
CA GLY A 61 -54.53 -6.12 -23.52
C GLY A 61 -55.58 -5.95 -22.41
N THR A 62 -55.13 -5.87 -21.15
CA THR A 62 -56.02 -5.58 -20.02
C THR A 62 -56.55 -4.14 -20.06
N LEU A 63 -55.69 -3.17 -20.41
CA LEU A 63 -56.08 -1.76 -20.57
C LEU A 63 -57.05 -1.56 -21.73
N ASP A 64 -56.86 -2.26 -22.85
CA ASP A 64 -57.77 -2.23 -23.99
C ASP A 64 -59.15 -2.76 -23.61
N THR A 65 -59.21 -3.85 -22.84
CA THR A 65 -60.47 -4.40 -22.30
C THR A 65 -61.18 -3.40 -21.37
N ILE A 66 -60.43 -2.66 -20.55
CA ILE A 66 -60.98 -1.62 -19.68
C ILE A 66 -61.52 -0.43 -20.50
N HIS A 67 -60.81 -0.01 -21.56
CA HIS A 67 -61.27 1.06 -22.46
C HIS A 67 -62.55 0.65 -23.21
N ASP A 68 -62.57 -0.54 -23.80
CA ASP A 68 -63.76 -1.07 -24.48
C ASP A 68 -64.95 -1.18 -23.53
N GLY A 69 -64.72 -1.57 -22.27
CA GLY A 69 -65.75 -1.61 -21.22
C GLY A 69 -66.31 -0.23 -20.85
N MET A 70 -65.46 0.81 -20.81
CA MET A 70 -65.88 2.19 -20.57
C MET A 70 -66.71 2.75 -21.72
N ASP A 71 -66.36 2.39 -22.97
CA ASP A 71 -67.05 2.87 -24.18
C ASP A 71 -68.39 2.13 -24.42
N THR A 72 -68.43 0.82 -24.15
CA THR A 72 -69.63 -0.01 -24.33
C THR A 72 -70.57 0.01 -23.12
N GLY A 73 -70.11 0.49 -21.97
CA GLY A 73 -70.86 0.54 -20.72
C GLY A 73 -71.05 -0.82 -20.04
N ALA A 74 -70.39 -1.87 -20.53
CA ALA A 74 -70.46 -3.20 -19.94
C ALA A 74 -69.20 -4.05 -20.20
N ILE A 75 -68.76 -4.80 -19.19
CA ILE A 75 -67.75 -5.85 -19.34
C ILE A 75 -68.41 -7.18 -19.00
N ASN A 76 -68.30 -8.18 -19.89
CA ASN A 76 -68.89 -9.53 -19.69
C ASN A 76 -70.38 -9.53 -19.31
N GLY A 77 -71.15 -8.57 -19.84
CA GLY A 77 -72.59 -8.44 -19.57
C GLY A 77 -72.95 -7.81 -18.21
N GLN A 78 -71.99 -7.29 -17.46
CA GLN A 78 -72.20 -6.49 -16.26
C GLN A 78 -72.00 -5.00 -16.55
N GLU A 79 -72.82 -4.15 -15.93
CA GLU A 79 -72.72 -2.69 -16.06
C GLU A 79 -71.34 -2.21 -15.60
N TYR A 80 -70.66 -1.44 -16.45
CA TYR A 80 -69.31 -0.95 -16.21
C TYR A 80 -69.25 0.56 -16.39
N THR A 81 -68.90 1.27 -15.32
CA THR A 81 -68.92 2.74 -15.34
C THR A 81 -67.52 3.32 -15.61
N THR A 82 -67.49 4.58 -16.05
CA THR A 82 -66.23 5.32 -16.24
C THR A 82 -65.43 5.51 -14.96
N GLU A 83 -66.07 5.51 -13.80
CA GLU A 83 -65.38 5.57 -12.50
C GLU A 83 -64.72 4.23 -12.13
N ASP A 84 -65.33 3.10 -12.51
CA ASP A 84 -64.73 1.78 -12.32
C ASP A 84 -63.50 1.59 -13.23
N GLY A 85 -63.60 2.04 -14.49
CA GLY A 85 -62.48 2.05 -15.43
C GLY A 85 -61.25 2.84 -14.96
N LYS A 86 -61.45 4.01 -14.32
CA LYS A 86 -60.34 4.77 -13.73
C LYS A 86 -59.67 4.01 -12.59
N LYS A 87 -60.44 3.36 -11.71
CA LYS A 87 -59.90 2.58 -10.59
C LYS A 87 -59.16 1.34 -11.08
N ASP A 88 -59.73 0.60 -12.01
CA ASP A 88 -59.11 -0.61 -12.57
C ASP A 88 -57.83 -0.29 -13.33
N THR A 89 -57.79 0.83 -14.06
CA THR A 89 -56.57 1.34 -14.70
C THR A 89 -55.44 1.53 -13.69
N VAL A 90 -55.72 2.17 -12.54
CA VAL A 90 -54.73 2.36 -11.46
C VAL A 90 -54.28 1.02 -10.89
N VAL A 91 -55.21 0.08 -10.67
CA VAL A 91 -54.90 -1.27 -10.20
C VAL A 91 -53.99 -2.01 -11.18
N VAL A 92 -54.28 -1.95 -12.49
CA VAL A 92 -53.47 -2.58 -13.53
C VAL A 92 -52.06 -2.00 -13.57
N TYR A 93 -51.90 -0.67 -13.50
CA TYR A 93 -50.57 -0.06 -13.41
C TYR A 93 -49.82 -0.47 -12.13
N ALA A 94 -50.50 -0.51 -10.98
CA ALA A 94 -49.90 -0.96 -9.72
C ALA A 94 -49.47 -2.44 -9.78
N GLN A 95 -50.30 -3.31 -10.34
CA GLN A 95 -49.98 -4.72 -10.57
C GLN A 95 -48.81 -4.90 -11.53
N THR A 96 -48.76 -4.10 -12.61
CA THR A 96 -47.65 -4.08 -13.57
C THR A 96 -46.35 -3.68 -12.88
N GLY A 97 -46.38 -2.60 -12.09
CA GLY A 97 -45.23 -2.18 -11.27
C GLY A 97 -44.77 -3.28 -10.30
N MET A 98 -45.70 -3.99 -9.66
CA MET A 98 -45.38 -5.11 -8.78
C MET A 98 -44.78 -6.31 -9.55
N LYS A 99 -45.30 -6.65 -10.74
CA LYS A 99 -44.74 -7.70 -11.61
C LYS A 99 -43.31 -7.35 -12.01
N LEU A 100 -43.04 -6.11 -12.43
CA LEU A 100 -41.70 -5.63 -12.77
C LEU A 100 -40.75 -5.65 -11.56
N ALA A 101 -41.21 -5.19 -10.39
CA ALA A 101 -40.42 -5.24 -9.16
C ALA A 101 -40.06 -6.67 -8.75
N LYS A 102 -41.02 -7.61 -8.83
CA LYS A 102 -40.77 -9.05 -8.58
C LYS A 102 -39.78 -9.64 -9.59
N LEU A 103 -39.84 -9.20 -10.84
CA LEU A 103 -38.99 -9.69 -11.92
C LEU A 103 -37.53 -9.23 -11.78
N TYR A 104 -37.30 -7.95 -11.49
CA TYR A 104 -35.95 -7.39 -11.30
C TYR A 104 -35.40 -7.56 -9.87
N GLY A 105 -36.27 -7.83 -8.90
CA GLY A 105 -35.92 -7.92 -7.48
C GLY A 105 -34.69 -8.80 -7.19
N PRO A 106 -34.61 -10.05 -7.69
CA PRO A 106 -33.44 -10.91 -7.46
C PRO A 106 -32.13 -10.32 -7.99
N ALA A 107 -32.15 -9.70 -9.17
CA ALA A 107 -30.98 -9.06 -9.75
C ALA A 107 -30.55 -7.86 -8.90
N ILE A 108 -31.48 -6.96 -8.57
CA ILE A 108 -31.19 -5.77 -7.75
C ILE A 108 -30.63 -6.14 -6.39
N ILE A 109 -31.22 -7.14 -5.71
CA ILE A 109 -30.75 -7.62 -4.40
C ILE A 109 -29.33 -8.16 -4.52
N LEU A 110 -29.08 -9.05 -5.48
CA LEU A 110 -27.77 -9.67 -5.66
C LEU A 110 -26.70 -8.63 -6.03
N GLY A 111 -27.00 -7.71 -6.95
CA GLY A 111 -26.10 -6.62 -7.33
C GLY A 111 -25.78 -5.71 -6.15
N THR A 112 -26.78 -5.33 -5.35
CA THR A 112 -26.57 -4.50 -4.16
C THR A 112 -25.70 -5.21 -3.11
N LEU A 113 -25.96 -6.49 -2.84
CA LEU A 113 -25.14 -7.29 -1.93
C LEU A 113 -23.70 -7.45 -2.44
N SER A 114 -23.54 -7.56 -3.75
CA SER A 114 -22.24 -7.72 -4.40
C SER A 114 -21.38 -6.46 -4.28
N ILE A 115 -21.95 -5.29 -4.57
CA ILE A 115 -21.27 -3.99 -4.44
C ILE A 115 -20.91 -3.75 -2.97
N THR A 116 -21.84 -3.99 -2.05
CA THR A 116 -21.57 -3.78 -0.61
C THR A 116 -20.49 -4.72 -0.08
N SER A 117 -20.41 -5.96 -0.58
CA SER A 117 -19.33 -6.91 -0.28
C SER A 117 -17.94 -6.39 -0.70
N ILE A 118 -17.82 -5.80 -1.90
CA ILE A 118 -16.57 -5.20 -2.40
C ILE A 118 -16.15 -4.02 -1.52
N LEU A 119 -17.09 -3.13 -1.18
CA LEU A 119 -16.81 -1.98 -0.32
C LEU A 119 -16.40 -2.40 1.10
N ALA A 120 -17.07 -3.41 1.65
CA ALA A 120 -16.74 -3.97 2.96
C ALA A 120 -15.33 -4.57 2.97
N SER A 121 -14.94 -5.29 1.91
CA SER A 121 -13.58 -5.81 1.74
C SER A 121 -12.52 -4.70 1.81
N ASN A 122 -12.70 -3.64 1.01
CA ASN A 122 -11.75 -2.54 0.97
C ASN A 122 -11.61 -1.86 2.33
N ASN A 123 -12.71 -1.70 3.06
CA ASN A 123 -12.68 -1.15 4.43
C ASN A 123 -11.87 -2.04 5.39
N ILE A 124 -11.97 -3.37 5.28
CA ILE A 124 -11.17 -4.30 6.10
C ILE A 124 -9.68 -4.18 5.75
N LEU A 125 -9.32 -4.13 4.47
CA LEU A 125 -7.92 -3.95 4.04
C LEU A 125 -7.34 -2.64 4.54
N ARG A 126 -8.08 -1.54 4.40
CA ARG A 126 -7.67 -0.23 4.91
C ARG A 126 -7.39 -0.26 6.41
N LYS A 127 -8.29 -0.85 7.21
CA LYS A 127 -8.09 -0.99 8.67
C LYS A 127 -6.83 -1.79 9.00
N ARG A 128 -6.55 -2.86 8.24
CA ARG A 128 -5.33 -3.67 8.42
C ARG A 128 -4.07 -2.87 8.07
N ASN A 129 -4.08 -2.10 6.98
CA ASN A 129 -2.94 -1.27 6.58
C ASN A 129 -2.67 -0.15 7.59
N VAL A 130 -3.71 0.50 8.12
CA VAL A 130 -3.59 1.50 9.20
C VAL A 130 -3.00 0.87 10.46
N ALA A 131 -3.46 -0.33 10.84
CA ALA A 131 -2.93 -1.03 12.00
C ALA A 131 -1.45 -1.43 11.82
N LEU A 132 -1.06 -1.88 10.61
CA LEU A 132 0.35 -2.13 10.28
C LEU A 132 1.18 -0.85 10.37
N GLY A 133 0.70 0.25 9.80
CA GLY A 133 1.37 1.56 9.91
C GLY A 133 1.56 2.00 11.36
N ALA A 134 0.53 1.85 12.20
CA ALA A 134 0.63 2.14 13.63
C ALA A 134 1.64 1.22 14.36
N ALA A 135 1.69 -0.07 14.01
CA ALA A 135 2.67 -1.00 14.56
C ALA A 135 4.10 -0.62 14.15
N TYR A 136 4.33 -0.26 12.89
CA TYR A 136 5.62 0.25 12.42
C TYR A 136 6.02 1.55 13.12
N ALA A 137 5.09 2.48 13.30
CA ALA A 137 5.35 3.72 14.05
C ALA A 137 5.73 3.44 15.52
N ALA A 138 5.09 2.46 16.16
CA ALA A 138 5.45 2.04 17.52
C ALA A 138 6.85 1.40 17.57
N ILE A 139 7.22 0.60 16.57
CA ILE A 139 8.56 0.01 16.45
C ILE A 139 9.61 1.11 16.21
N ASP A 140 9.37 2.03 15.27
CA ASP A 140 10.26 3.16 14.99
C ASP A 140 10.50 4.00 16.25
N LYS A 141 9.42 4.32 16.98
CA LYS A 141 9.53 5.02 18.26
C LYS A 141 10.38 4.24 19.28
N SER A 142 10.12 2.95 19.45
CA SER A 142 10.89 2.11 20.37
C SER A 142 12.38 2.04 19.98
N PHE A 143 12.67 1.96 18.69
CA PHE A 143 14.03 1.96 18.16
C PHE A 143 14.74 3.30 18.37
N LYS A 144 14.06 4.43 18.08
CA LYS A 144 14.59 5.78 18.36
C LYS A 144 14.88 5.99 19.84
N GLU A 145 13.97 5.58 20.72
CA GLU A 145 14.18 5.65 22.17
C GLU A 145 15.36 4.76 22.63
N TYR A 146 15.50 3.57 22.05
CA TYR A 146 16.65 2.70 22.31
C TYR A 146 17.95 3.36 21.89
N ARG A 147 18.04 3.86 20.65
CA ARG A 147 19.22 4.57 20.15
C ARG A 147 19.52 5.82 20.97
N GLY A 148 18.50 6.57 21.38
CA GLY A 148 18.65 7.70 22.29
C GLY A 148 19.35 7.32 23.59
N ARG A 149 18.98 6.18 24.21
CA ARG A 149 19.67 5.67 25.41
C ARG A 149 21.10 5.19 25.13
N VAL A 150 21.37 4.65 23.94
CA VAL A 150 22.73 4.27 23.54
C VAL A 150 23.60 5.52 23.40
N ILE A 151 23.10 6.55 22.73
CA ILE A 151 23.79 7.84 22.57
C ILE A 151 24.04 8.50 23.93
N GLU A 152 23.03 8.56 24.80
CA GLU A 152 23.16 9.15 26.14
C GLU A 152 24.23 8.45 26.99
N ARG A 153 24.34 7.12 26.87
CA ARG A 153 25.24 6.32 27.70
C ARG A 153 26.65 6.16 27.12
N PHE A 154 26.77 6.05 25.81
CA PHE A 154 28.00 5.65 25.12
C PHE A 154 28.49 6.67 24.07
N GLY A 155 27.70 7.70 23.77
CA GLY A 155 28.00 8.71 22.77
C GLY A 155 27.56 8.34 21.35
N GLU A 156 27.51 9.35 20.49
CA GLU A 156 27.05 9.24 19.09
C GLU A 156 27.93 8.34 18.21
N GLN A 157 29.24 8.30 18.48
CA GLN A 157 30.18 7.46 17.77
C GLN A 157 29.87 5.96 17.96
N VAL A 158 29.62 5.54 19.20
CA VAL A 158 29.32 4.13 19.51
C VAL A 158 27.97 3.72 18.91
N ASP A 159 26.96 4.58 18.96
CA ASP A 159 25.67 4.32 18.30
C ASP A 159 25.82 4.18 16.77
N THR A 160 26.70 4.98 16.15
CA THR A 160 27.03 4.88 14.72
C THR A 160 27.71 3.55 14.40
N GLU A 161 28.72 3.17 15.20
CA GLU A 161 29.41 1.88 15.07
C GLU A 161 28.44 0.70 15.19
N LEU A 162 27.55 0.73 16.18
CA LEU A 162 26.55 -0.32 16.40
C LEU A 162 25.52 -0.37 15.27
N LYS A 163 25.03 0.78 14.80
CA LYS A 163 24.04 0.85 13.72
C LYS A 163 24.55 0.24 12.43
N TYR A 164 25.74 0.62 12.00
CA TYR A 164 26.33 0.15 10.74
C TYR A 164 27.17 -1.13 10.91
N GLY A 165 27.14 -1.73 12.10
CA GLY A 165 27.91 -2.94 12.40
C GLY A 165 29.40 -2.79 12.16
N ILE A 166 29.94 -1.58 12.37
CA ILE A 166 31.33 -1.24 12.08
C ILE A 166 32.23 -2.08 12.98
N LYS A 167 33.06 -2.93 12.36
CA LYS A 167 33.99 -3.81 13.08
C LYS A 167 35.40 -3.54 12.62
N ALA A 168 36.32 -3.55 13.57
CA ALA A 168 37.74 -3.59 13.28
C ALA A 168 38.10 -4.94 12.64
N LYS A 169 38.35 -4.95 11.34
CA LYS A 169 38.97 -6.08 10.65
C LYS A 169 40.46 -5.75 10.48
N LYS A 170 41.32 -6.77 10.57
CA LYS A 170 42.77 -6.66 10.34
C LYS A 170 43.08 -7.24 8.96
N PHE A 171 43.84 -6.53 8.16
CA PHE A 171 44.25 -6.95 6.82
C PHE A 171 45.75 -6.80 6.67
N GLU A 172 46.34 -7.67 5.85
CA GLU A 172 47.71 -7.52 5.39
C GLU A 172 47.68 -6.76 4.07
N GLU A 173 48.05 -5.48 4.09
CA GLU A 173 48.30 -4.72 2.88
C GLU A 173 49.78 -4.84 2.52
N ILE A 174 50.08 -5.03 1.24
CA ILE A 174 51.46 -5.05 0.75
C ILE A 174 51.80 -3.61 0.35
N GLU A 175 52.48 -2.88 1.23
CA GLU A 175 53.05 -1.57 0.90
C GLU A 175 54.41 -1.78 0.24
N VAL A 176 54.61 -1.20 -0.94
CA VAL A 176 55.92 -1.19 -1.61
C VAL A 176 56.68 0.03 -1.12
N ASP A 177 57.84 -0.22 -0.49
CA ASP A 177 58.72 0.85 -0.02
C ASP A 177 59.22 1.68 -1.22
N PRO A 178 58.90 2.99 -1.29
CA PRO A 178 59.19 3.82 -2.45
C PRO A 178 60.68 4.05 -2.71
N GLU A 179 61.57 3.79 -1.75
CA GLU A 179 63.02 3.91 -1.92
C GLU A 179 63.70 2.58 -2.26
N THR A 180 63.17 1.46 -1.76
CA THR A 180 63.84 0.15 -1.89
C THR A 180 63.13 -0.85 -2.80
N GLY A 181 61.90 -0.55 -3.23
CA GLY A 181 61.07 -1.43 -4.06
C GLY A 181 60.68 -2.74 -3.38
N LYS A 182 60.91 -2.88 -2.07
CA LYS A 182 60.59 -4.09 -1.31
C LYS A 182 59.14 -4.06 -0.85
N GLU A 183 58.44 -5.16 -1.12
CA GLU A 183 57.12 -5.45 -0.59
C GLU A 183 57.19 -5.68 0.93
N LYS A 184 56.47 -4.85 1.69
CA LYS A 184 56.32 -4.97 3.14
C LYS A 184 54.85 -5.27 3.44
N LYS A 185 54.61 -6.39 4.10
CA LYS A 185 53.28 -6.71 4.64
C LYS A 185 53.02 -5.89 5.89
N VAL A 186 52.13 -4.91 5.80
CA VAL A 186 51.71 -4.07 6.90
C VAL A 186 50.31 -4.50 7.34
N LYS A 187 50.15 -4.76 8.64
CA LYS A 187 48.83 -5.08 9.23
C LYS A 187 48.10 -3.79 9.52
N LYS A 188 47.20 -3.36 8.63
CA LYS A 188 46.28 -2.24 8.91
C LYS A 188 45.01 -2.77 9.58
N THR A 189 44.53 -2.02 10.56
CA THR A 189 43.21 -2.22 11.15
C THR A 189 42.30 -1.20 10.51
N VAL A 190 41.25 -1.65 9.83
CA VAL A 190 40.31 -0.80 9.10
C VAL A 190 38.90 -1.13 9.60
N MET A 191 38.12 -0.08 9.74
CA MET A 191 36.76 -0.13 10.25
C MET A 191 35.81 -0.43 9.09
N VAL A 192 35.31 -1.67 9.03
CA VAL A 192 34.46 -2.15 7.93
C VAL A 192 33.02 -2.18 8.40
N ALA A 193 32.13 -1.48 7.69
CA ALA A 193 30.69 -1.55 7.91
C ALA A 193 30.14 -2.89 7.40
N ASP A 194 29.11 -3.42 8.05
CA ASP A 194 28.47 -4.65 7.60
C ASP A 194 27.65 -4.35 6.33
N PRO A 195 27.97 -4.99 5.18
CA PRO A 195 27.25 -4.74 3.93
C PRO A 195 25.77 -5.15 4.01
N ASN A 196 25.38 -5.98 4.98
CA ASN A 196 23.99 -6.41 5.18
C ASN A 196 23.18 -5.48 6.11
N LEU A 197 23.83 -4.51 6.78
CA LEU A 197 23.19 -3.53 7.67
C LEU A 197 22.97 -2.18 6.97
N GLN A 198 22.55 -2.20 5.71
CA GLN A 198 22.17 -0.98 4.99
C GLN A 198 20.71 -0.63 5.27
N SER A 199 20.50 0.64 5.60
CA SER A 199 19.18 1.28 5.55
C SER A 199 18.64 1.21 4.11
N ASP A 200 17.33 1.05 3.93
CA ASP A 200 16.68 0.96 2.63
C ASP A 200 16.93 2.21 1.73
N TYR A 201 17.35 3.32 2.34
CA TYR A 201 17.67 4.57 1.66
C TYR A 201 19.17 4.88 1.65
N ALA A 202 20.01 3.96 2.12
CA ALA A 202 21.45 4.18 2.11
C ALA A 202 22.06 3.95 0.73
N VAL A 203 22.95 4.84 0.32
CA VAL A 203 23.67 4.76 -0.96
C VAL A 203 25.14 5.08 -0.76
N TYR A 204 26.01 4.47 -1.56
CA TYR A 204 27.41 4.85 -1.60
C TYR A 204 27.61 6.03 -2.56
N PHE A 205 28.36 7.02 -2.11
CA PHE A 205 28.97 8.03 -2.95
C PHE A 205 30.41 7.61 -3.25
N ASP A 206 30.61 7.12 -4.46
CA ASP A 206 31.85 6.54 -4.96
C ASP A 206 32.19 7.10 -6.35
N SER A 207 33.25 6.58 -6.96
CA SER A 207 33.79 6.99 -8.27
C SER A 207 32.81 6.87 -9.44
N LYS A 208 31.61 6.31 -9.24
CA LYS A 208 30.55 6.27 -10.25
C LYS A 208 29.83 7.62 -10.39
N SER A 209 29.82 8.46 -9.36
CA SER A 209 29.33 9.82 -9.46
C SER A 209 30.36 10.69 -10.19
N ARG A 210 29.93 11.50 -11.15
CA ARG A 210 30.79 12.49 -11.82
C ARG A 210 31.33 13.56 -10.86
N ASN A 211 30.71 13.71 -9.69
CA ASN A 211 31.11 14.67 -8.67
C ASN A 211 32.09 14.09 -7.64
N TYR A 212 32.46 12.81 -7.77
CA TYR A 212 33.42 12.17 -6.88
C TYR A 212 34.85 12.58 -7.22
N GLU A 213 35.60 12.94 -6.20
CA GLU A 213 37.02 13.28 -6.25
C GLU A 213 37.86 12.30 -5.45
N THR A 214 39.12 12.13 -5.83
CA THR A 214 40.05 11.26 -5.08
C THR A 214 40.38 11.82 -3.70
N ASN A 215 40.25 13.14 -3.50
CA ASN A 215 40.46 13.76 -2.20
C ASN A 215 39.16 13.74 -1.37
N PRO A 216 39.15 13.05 -0.21
CA PRO A 216 37.97 12.96 0.66
C PRO A 216 37.43 14.32 1.13
N ASP A 217 38.28 15.32 1.32
CA ASP A 217 37.85 16.65 1.77
C ASP A 217 36.98 17.35 0.72
N TYR A 218 37.27 17.19 -0.57
CA TYR A 218 36.44 17.74 -1.64
C TYR A 218 35.07 17.03 -1.70
N ASN A 219 35.05 15.71 -1.56
CA ASN A 219 33.78 14.96 -1.49
C ASN A 219 32.93 15.44 -0.32
N ARG A 220 33.53 15.60 0.87
CA ARG A 220 32.82 16.04 2.06
C ARG A 220 32.32 17.49 1.93
N MET A 221 33.11 18.36 1.31
CA MET A 221 32.69 19.73 0.99
C MET A 221 31.48 19.72 0.04
N PHE A 222 31.55 18.96 -1.06
CA PHE A 222 30.48 18.83 -2.05
C PHE A 222 29.19 18.31 -1.41
N LEU A 223 29.26 17.20 -0.67
CA LEU A 223 28.09 16.59 -0.03
C LEU A 223 27.43 17.53 1.00
N LYS A 224 28.22 18.27 1.79
CA LYS A 224 27.69 19.27 2.73
C LYS A 224 26.99 20.41 2.00
N ALA A 225 27.55 20.88 0.88
CA ALA A 225 26.92 21.93 0.07
C ALA A 225 25.59 21.44 -0.54
N GLN A 226 25.56 20.21 -1.05
CA GLN A 226 24.34 19.61 -1.59
C GLN A 226 23.27 19.38 -0.52
N GLN A 227 23.66 18.99 0.70
CA GLN A 227 22.73 18.89 1.81
C GLN A 227 22.12 20.25 2.16
N ALA A 228 22.93 21.33 2.18
CA ALA A 228 22.41 22.67 2.41
C ALA A 228 21.42 23.10 1.31
N PHE A 229 21.77 22.86 0.04
CA PHE A 229 20.89 23.16 -1.09
C PHE A 229 19.58 22.36 -1.05
N ALA A 230 19.63 21.08 -0.68
CA ALA A 230 18.45 20.25 -0.48
C ALA A 230 17.54 20.82 0.63
N ASN A 231 18.12 21.34 1.72
CA ASN A 231 17.36 22.02 2.76
C ASN A 231 16.70 23.30 2.24
N ASP A 232 17.39 24.11 1.44
CA ASP A 232 16.81 25.32 0.84
C ASP A 232 15.63 24.98 -0.08
N LYS A 233 15.77 23.94 -0.90
CA LYS A 233 14.67 23.41 -1.74
C LYS A 233 13.47 22.97 -0.90
N LEU A 234 13.71 22.21 0.17
CA LEU A 234 12.66 21.76 1.09
C LEU A 234 11.93 22.96 1.72
N GLN A 235 12.67 23.96 2.20
CA GLN A 235 12.09 25.11 2.89
C GLN A 235 11.30 26.03 1.96
N THR A 236 11.71 26.14 0.69
CA THR A 236 11.04 26.96 -0.32
C THR A 236 9.82 26.27 -0.94
N ARG A 237 9.89 24.96 -1.19
CA ARG A 237 8.82 24.21 -1.87
C ARG A 237 7.84 23.52 -0.91
N GLY A 238 8.23 23.35 0.35
CA GLY A 238 7.46 22.64 1.36
C GLY A 238 7.61 21.11 1.34
N HIS A 239 8.16 20.54 0.26
CA HIS A 239 8.45 19.12 0.10
C HIS A 239 9.68 18.91 -0.80
N LEU A 240 10.29 17.72 -0.70
CA LEU A 240 11.41 17.30 -1.55
C LEU A 240 11.43 15.78 -1.67
N PHE A 241 11.53 15.23 -2.88
CA PHE A 241 11.66 13.78 -3.08
C PHE A 241 13.10 13.30 -2.97
N LEU A 242 13.28 12.05 -2.54
CA LEU A 242 14.61 11.42 -2.47
C LEU A 242 15.28 11.37 -3.85
N ASN A 243 14.56 11.06 -4.93
CA ASN A 243 15.16 11.03 -6.27
C ASN A 243 15.69 12.40 -6.72
N GLU A 244 15.11 13.52 -6.28
CA GLU A 244 15.65 14.84 -6.59
C GLU A 244 17.02 15.06 -5.92
N VAL A 245 17.22 14.52 -4.71
CA VAL A 245 18.51 14.56 -4.02
C VAL A 245 19.52 13.62 -4.70
N LEU A 246 19.08 12.41 -5.11
CA LEU A 246 19.94 11.47 -5.83
C LEU A 246 20.40 12.04 -7.18
N ASP A 247 19.51 12.72 -7.91
CA ASP A 247 19.85 13.37 -9.18
C ASP A 247 20.91 14.47 -8.99
N ASP A 248 20.77 15.32 -7.96
CA ASP A 248 21.75 16.38 -7.64
C ASP A 248 23.13 15.80 -7.30
N LEU A 249 23.16 14.59 -6.72
CA LEU A 249 24.37 13.87 -6.36
C LEU A 249 24.95 13.05 -7.53
N ASP A 250 24.29 13.03 -8.68
CA ASP A 250 24.61 12.16 -9.81
C ASP A 250 24.60 10.67 -9.43
N LEU A 251 23.58 10.26 -8.68
CA LEU A 251 23.36 8.89 -8.25
C LEU A 251 22.12 8.29 -8.92
N PRO A 252 22.08 6.96 -9.13
CA PRO A 252 20.92 6.32 -9.74
C PRO A 252 19.65 6.53 -8.92
N ARG A 253 18.57 6.92 -9.60
CA ARG A 253 17.23 6.96 -9.01
C ARG A 253 16.80 5.58 -8.52
N THR A 254 15.96 5.56 -7.49
CA THR A 254 15.32 4.35 -6.97
C THR A 254 13.81 4.41 -7.17
N PRO A 255 13.11 3.26 -7.30
CA PRO A 255 11.65 3.25 -7.33
C PRO A 255 11.02 3.85 -6.07
N ALA A 256 11.61 3.59 -4.89
CA ALA A 256 11.15 4.16 -3.63
C ALA A 256 11.26 5.69 -3.63
N GLY A 257 12.37 6.23 -4.16
CA GLY A 257 12.64 7.67 -4.19
C GLY A 257 11.66 8.51 -5.01
N GLN A 258 10.74 7.89 -5.75
CA GLN A 258 9.66 8.56 -6.47
C GLN A 258 8.50 8.98 -5.56
N ILE A 259 8.33 8.31 -4.42
CA ILE A 259 7.22 8.54 -3.48
C ILE A 259 7.70 8.95 -2.09
N VAL A 260 8.94 8.61 -1.73
CA VAL A 260 9.52 8.97 -0.43
C VAL A 260 10.32 10.26 -0.47
N GLY A 261 10.39 10.95 0.66
CA GLY A 261 11.16 12.17 0.78
C GLY A 261 10.97 12.89 2.11
N TRP A 262 10.95 14.21 2.05
CA TRP A 262 10.82 15.11 3.21
C TRP A 262 9.69 16.10 3.01
N THR A 263 9.08 16.48 4.11
CA THR A 263 8.12 17.60 4.19
C THR A 263 8.61 18.64 5.18
N LYS A 264 8.40 19.93 4.89
CA LYS A 264 8.83 21.03 5.75
C LYS A 264 8.23 20.93 7.14
N ASP A 265 6.94 20.58 7.21
CA ASP A 265 6.19 20.37 8.44
C ASP A 265 6.24 18.90 8.93
N GLY A 266 7.21 18.14 8.43
CA GLY A 266 7.44 16.75 8.78
C GLY A 266 8.08 16.57 10.16
N PRO A 267 8.24 15.31 10.63
CA PRO A 267 8.81 15.02 11.94
C PRO A 267 10.21 15.61 12.16
N ASP A 268 11.06 15.60 11.13
CA ASP A 268 12.39 16.19 11.19
C ASP A 268 12.37 17.62 10.64
N GLY A 269 11.70 17.85 9.50
CA GLY A 269 11.60 19.18 8.88
C GLY A 269 12.89 19.68 8.22
N TYR A 270 13.91 18.81 8.09
CA TYR A 270 15.17 19.09 7.42
C TYR A 270 15.76 17.84 6.75
N VAL A 271 16.62 18.06 5.76
CA VAL A 271 17.36 17.04 5.03
C VAL A 271 18.73 16.84 5.68
N ASN A 272 19.09 15.59 5.98
CA ASN A 272 20.40 15.20 6.48
C ASN A 272 20.87 13.92 5.78
N PHE A 273 22.06 14.00 5.18
CA PHE A 273 22.65 12.90 4.41
C PHE A 273 23.32 11.85 5.29
N ARG A 274 23.53 12.13 6.58
CA ARG A 274 24.23 11.28 7.56
C ARG A 274 25.47 10.62 6.96
N ILE A 275 26.38 11.47 6.50
CA ILE A 275 27.60 11.04 5.80
C ILE A 275 28.47 10.23 6.75
N VAL A 276 28.75 8.97 6.41
CA VAL A 276 29.64 8.08 7.17
C VAL A 276 30.77 7.61 6.27
N GLU A 277 31.99 7.77 6.74
CA GLU A 277 33.18 7.20 6.10
C GLU A 277 33.26 5.71 6.49
N VAL A 278 33.25 4.84 5.48
CA VAL A 278 33.30 3.39 5.68
C VAL A 278 34.25 2.75 4.67
N GLU A 279 34.72 1.56 5.00
CA GLU A 279 35.49 0.74 4.08
C GLU A 279 34.61 -0.39 3.56
N ARG A 280 34.33 -0.33 2.26
CA ARG A 280 33.38 -1.20 1.58
C ARG A 280 34.12 -2.43 1.06
N GLU A 281 33.58 -3.61 1.35
CA GLU A 281 34.04 -4.85 0.74
C GLU A 281 33.54 -4.93 -0.71
N THR A 282 34.47 -5.06 -1.65
CA THR A 282 34.23 -5.27 -3.08
C THR A 282 33.96 -6.75 -3.37
N GLU A 283 33.42 -7.07 -4.55
CA GLU A 283 33.11 -8.45 -4.96
C GLU A 283 34.35 -9.38 -4.93
N ASP A 284 35.53 -8.81 -5.17
CA ASP A 284 36.81 -9.52 -5.13
C ASP A 284 37.39 -9.67 -3.71
N GLY A 285 36.64 -9.27 -2.67
CA GLY A 285 37.05 -9.30 -1.27
C GLY A 285 38.08 -8.24 -0.88
N ARG A 286 38.36 -7.27 -1.76
CA ARG A 286 39.19 -6.09 -1.43
C ARG A 286 38.36 -5.03 -0.73
N HIS A 287 39.00 -4.17 0.05
CA HIS A 287 38.34 -3.04 0.70
C HIS A 287 38.69 -1.73 -0.01
N GLU A 288 37.69 -0.88 -0.22
CA GLU A 288 37.87 0.46 -0.75
C GLU A 288 37.20 1.51 0.16
N PRO A 289 37.85 2.68 0.35
CA PRO A 289 37.22 3.79 1.04
C PRO A 289 35.98 4.27 0.29
N ALA A 290 34.85 4.37 1.00
CA ALA A 290 33.59 4.84 0.45
C ALA A 290 32.87 5.77 1.43
N LEU A 291 32.06 6.68 0.89
CA LEU A 291 31.16 7.52 1.68
C LEU A 291 29.77 6.91 1.63
N LEU A 292 29.28 6.39 2.75
CA LEU A 292 27.90 5.94 2.91
C LEU A 292 27.02 7.14 3.25
N LEU A 293 26.02 7.40 2.41
CA LEU A 293 24.97 8.38 2.67
C LEU A 293 23.74 7.63 3.14
N ASP A 294 23.28 7.88 4.36
CA ASP A 294 22.04 7.30 4.90
C ASP A 294 21.02 8.40 5.20
N PHE A 295 20.29 8.78 4.17
CA PHE A 295 19.34 9.88 4.20
C PHE A 295 18.27 9.71 5.30
N ASN A 296 17.95 10.78 6.03
CA ASN A 296 16.87 10.79 7.04
C ASN A 296 15.46 10.89 6.42
N VAL A 297 15.17 10.08 5.41
CA VAL A 297 13.89 10.10 4.68
C VAL A 297 12.71 9.85 5.63
N GLU A 298 11.65 10.66 5.52
CA GLU A 298 10.46 10.59 6.39
C GLU A 298 9.46 9.50 5.96
N GLY A 299 9.71 8.85 4.82
CA GLY A 299 8.85 7.86 4.20
C GLY A 299 8.01 8.45 3.09
N ASN A 300 6.85 7.86 2.81
CA ASN A 300 5.95 8.28 1.72
C ASN A 300 5.41 9.70 1.96
N ILE A 301 5.74 10.62 1.06
CA ILE A 301 5.25 12.01 1.06
C ILE A 301 4.21 12.27 -0.02
N TRP A 302 3.96 11.30 -0.92
CA TRP A 302 2.97 11.42 -2.00
C TRP A 302 1.56 11.76 -1.50
N GLU A 303 1.17 11.18 -0.37
CA GLU A 303 -0.15 11.41 0.25
C GLU A 303 -0.23 12.72 1.07
N LYS A 304 0.89 13.42 1.26
CA LYS A 304 1.00 14.62 2.10
C LYS A 304 1.10 15.93 1.29
N MET A 305 1.24 15.85 -0.02
CA MET A 305 1.18 17.00 -0.95
C MET A 305 -0.24 17.23 -1.44
#